data_AF-A0A8C0FX55-F1
#
_entry.id   AF-A0A8C0FX55-F1
#
_cell.length_a   1.000
_cell.length_b   1.000
_cell.length_c   1.000
_cell.angle_alpha   90.00
_cell.angle_beta   90.00
_cell.angle_gamma   90.00
#
_symmetry.space_group_name_H-M   'P 1'
#
loop_
_entity.id
_entity.type
_entity.pdbx_description
1 polymer ?
#
loop_
_entity_poly.entity_id
_entity_poly.type
_entity_poly.pdbx_seq_one_letter_code
_entity_poly.pdbx_strand_id
1 'polypeptide(L)'
;QEAMTTGAGSSFGTTCWWGFSPALDLQRECGSPSSPDDLPELNILLVGSVDGRHVLQTMSQAHRWPQRRINFYIVENNLEAVGRQLLFLSLALESPEKMGLQEKSEMFLELLGNSLIRSPTAAYLQEKSDLFIRYVTDPDFQQCHLGAVDLSALKFKERDQLESIFRFWRNPDPQAFPIARLWDLRVRQYLGTRYDARRGVCDWDLTMKLHERGARAINGREFSRWRDTGVAFELREGVYHIPNKTLASGRLLRHGELVPARGYWGDIGTGPYLPFGIESEEPSLLKTVNGIPAKVGVPLWGAGPSRRGMIWRGERIAACPGPVLIHFLPLGCTARLPCKNQYHQRFHLLFFSCR
;
A
#
# COMPACT_ATOMS: atom_id res chain seq x y z
N GLN A 1 -2.31 14.72 12.07
CA GLN A 1 -2.71 15.09 10.70
C GLN A 1 -4.11 14.53 10.48
N GLU A 2 -5.09 15.34 10.08
CA GLU A 2 -6.47 14.88 9.88
C GLU A 2 -6.55 13.99 8.63
N ALA A 3 -7.15 12.81 8.75
CA ALA A 3 -7.34 11.91 7.62
C ALA A 3 -8.38 12.49 6.65
N MET A 4 -8.08 12.44 5.34
CA MET A 4 -9.04 12.85 4.31
C MET A 4 -10.10 11.74 4.13
N THR A 5 -11.13 11.75 4.97
CA THR A 5 -12.21 10.75 4.95
C THR A 5 -13.47 11.27 4.25
N THR A 6 -13.87 10.67 3.13
CA THR A 6 -15.21 10.89 2.59
C THR A 6 -16.25 10.39 3.60
N GLY A 7 -17.16 11.24 4.10
CA GLY A 7 -18.18 10.82 5.07
C GLY A 7 -19.04 9.63 4.61
N ALA A 8 -19.48 8.85 5.62
CA ALA A 8 -20.08 7.49 5.62
C ALA A 8 -19.07 6.35 5.41
N GLY A 9 -18.64 5.70 6.50
CA GLY A 9 -17.65 4.59 6.51
C GLY A 9 -18.02 3.35 5.68
N SER A 10 -19.21 3.32 5.06
CA SER A 10 -19.61 2.28 4.11
C SER A 10 -18.89 2.33 2.77
N SER A 11 -18.30 3.46 2.35
CA SER A 11 -17.56 3.56 1.08
C SER A 11 -16.16 2.94 1.17
N PHE A 12 -15.49 3.10 2.31
CA PHE A 12 -14.15 2.54 2.59
C PHE A 12 -14.14 1.02 2.69
N GLY A 13 -15.29 0.44 3.02
CA GLY A 13 -15.40 -1.00 3.25
C GLY A 13 -14.76 -1.43 4.56
N THR A 14 -14.63 -2.74 4.74
CA THR A 14 -14.09 -3.33 5.98
C THR A 14 -12.58 -3.56 5.89
N THR A 15 -12.03 -3.62 4.69
CA THR A 15 -10.61 -3.84 4.42
C THR A 15 -9.99 -2.58 3.86
N CYS A 16 -8.85 -2.15 4.41
CA CYS A 16 -8.14 -0.95 3.94
C CYS A 16 -6.93 -1.40 3.13
N TRP A 17 -6.79 -0.90 1.90
CA TRP A 17 -5.74 -1.30 0.96
C TRP A 17 -4.70 -0.22 0.68
N TRP A 18 -5.02 1.03 1.03
CA TRP A 18 -4.21 2.22 0.89
C TRP A 18 -4.61 3.21 1.99
N GLY A 19 -3.68 4.06 2.42
CA GLY A 19 -3.95 5.07 3.42
C GLY A 19 -4.67 6.32 2.90
N PHE A 20 -5.19 7.09 3.85
CA PHE A 20 -5.92 8.33 3.60
C PHE A 20 -5.08 9.59 3.86
N SER A 21 -3.76 9.44 3.85
CA SER A 21 -2.79 10.51 4.06
C SER A 21 -1.58 10.32 3.14
N PRO A 22 -0.86 11.40 2.81
CA PRO A 22 0.45 11.31 2.17
C PRO A 22 1.42 10.42 2.94
N ALA A 23 2.40 9.88 2.22
CA ALA A 23 3.53 9.18 2.79
C ALA A 23 4.44 10.17 3.53
N LEU A 24 4.88 9.77 4.73
CA LEU A 24 5.73 10.59 5.60
C LEU A 24 7.11 9.97 5.70
N ASP A 25 8.14 10.81 5.68
CA ASP A 25 9.47 10.44 6.14
C ASP A 25 9.49 10.54 7.67
N LEU A 26 9.47 9.39 8.34
CA LEU A 26 9.34 9.32 9.79
C LEU A 26 10.61 9.71 10.52
N GLN A 27 11.75 9.83 9.82
CA GLN A 27 12.96 10.40 10.40
C GLN A 27 12.83 11.91 10.59
N ARG A 28 12.05 12.60 9.75
CA ARG A 28 11.80 14.03 9.88
C ARG A 28 11.08 14.40 11.17
N GLU A 29 10.21 13.50 11.64
CA GLU A 29 9.44 13.67 12.87
C GLU A 29 10.29 13.42 14.13
N CYS A 30 11.53 12.94 13.96
CA CYS A 30 12.46 12.64 15.04
C CYS A 30 13.60 13.66 15.08
N GLY A 31 13.93 14.17 16.28
CA GLY A 31 15.03 15.12 16.46
C GLY A 31 16.42 14.54 16.14
N SER A 32 17.44 15.40 16.28
CA SER A 32 18.84 15.00 16.16
C SER A 32 19.20 13.88 17.15
N PRO A 33 20.06 12.92 16.77
CA PRO A 33 20.45 11.83 17.65
C PRO A 33 21.15 12.36 18.91
N SER A 34 20.83 11.76 20.06
CA SER A 34 21.24 12.25 21.39
C SER A 34 22.53 11.62 21.93
N SER A 35 23.13 10.61 21.25
CA SER A 35 24.30 9.88 21.74
C SER A 35 25.51 9.96 20.79
N PRO A 36 26.73 10.23 21.30
CA PRO A 36 27.96 10.27 20.50
C PRO A 36 28.59 8.90 20.19
N ASP A 37 28.25 7.85 20.94
CA ASP A 37 28.79 6.50 20.75
C ASP A 37 27.69 5.53 20.29
N ASP A 38 28.07 4.66 19.34
CA ASP A 38 27.24 3.76 18.50
C ASP A 38 26.33 4.42 17.45
N LEU A 39 25.99 3.66 16.39
CA LEU A 39 24.97 4.07 15.42
C LEU A 39 23.63 4.21 16.16
N PRO A 40 23.06 5.42 16.29
CA PRO A 40 21.87 5.64 17.11
C PRO A 40 20.70 4.81 16.59
N GLU A 41 19.86 4.28 17.48
CA GLU A 41 18.70 3.49 17.11
C GLU A 41 17.43 4.34 17.02
N LEU A 42 16.62 4.09 16.00
CA LEU A 42 15.29 4.68 15.83
C LEU A 42 14.23 3.57 15.70
N ASN A 43 13.63 3.23 16.83
CA ASN A 43 12.47 2.34 16.92
C ASN A 43 11.15 3.08 16.64
N ILE A 44 10.42 2.64 15.61
CA ILE A 44 9.16 3.24 15.14
C ILE A 44 8.05 2.19 15.17
N LEU A 45 6.94 2.44 15.87
CA LEU A 45 5.74 1.61 15.79
C LEU A 45 4.77 2.17 14.76
N LEU A 46 4.41 1.35 13.77
CA LEU A 46 3.39 1.63 12.76
C LEU A 46 2.17 0.75 13.02
N VAL A 47 1.02 1.36 13.25
CA VAL A 47 -0.25 0.64 13.46
C VAL A 47 -1.22 0.97 12.32
N GLY A 48 -1.58 -0.04 11.52
CA GLY A 48 -2.55 0.08 10.44
C GLY A 48 -2.08 0.87 9.23
N SER A 49 -0.77 0.89 8.95
CA SER A 49 -0.19 1.60 7.80
C SER A 49 -0.69 1.05 6.45
N VAL A 50 -1.02 -0.25 6.42
CA VAL A 50 -1.61 -1.06 5.33
C VAL A 50 -0.84 -1.17 4.02
N ASP A 51 -0.31 -0.07 3.48
CA ASP A 51 0.34 0.00 2.16
C ASP A 51 1.85 0.20 2.23
N GLY A 52 2.42 0.23 3.45
CA GLY A 52 3.86 0.37 3.67
C GLY A 52 4.41 1.74 3.28
N ARG A 53 3.58 2.72 2.86
CA ARG A 53 4.06 3.99 2.26
C ARG A 53 5.07 4.73 3.13
N HIS A 54 4.88 4.75 4.44
CA HIS A 54 5.78 5.43 5.37
C HIS A 54 7.15 4.75 5.47
N VAL A 55 7.19 3.41 5.41
CA VAL A 55 8.44 2.65 5.40
C VAL A 55 9.22 3.00 4.14
N LEU A 56 8.55 2.93 2.98
CA LEU A 56 9.16 3.19 1.68
C LEU A 56 9.64 4.63 1.55
N GLN A 57 8.84 5.59 2.01
CA GLN A 57 9.20 7.02 2.04
C GLN A 57 10.39 7.28 2.94
N THR A 58 10.41 6.69 4.13
CA THR A 58 11.51 6.88 5.08
C THR A 58 12.81 6.26 4.54
N MET A 59 12.74 5.08 3.94
CA MET A 59 13.89 4.43 3.30
C MET A 59 14.42 5.25 2.11
N SER A 60 13.54 5.73 1.23
CA SER A 60 13.95 6.51 0.06
C SER A 60 14.63 7.84 0.43
N GLN A 61 14.26 8.42 1.57
CA GLN A 61 14.81 9.66 2.10
C GLN A 61 15.94 9.47 3.11
N ALA A 62 16.32 8.22 3.45
CA ALA A 62 17.29 7.95 4.50
C ALA A 62 18.64 8.66 4.31
N HIS A 63 19.08 8.82 3.07
CA HIS A 63 20.32 9.55 2.71
C HIS A 63 20.33 11.04 3.10
N ARG A 64 19.18 11.62 3.48
CA ARG A 64 19.07 13.01 3.93
C ARG A 64 19.41 13.21 5.41
N TRP A 65 19.50 12.11 6.16
CA TRP A 65 19.65 12.13 7.61
C TRP A 65 21.00 11.56 8.03
N PRO A 66 21.49 11.92 9.23
CA PRO A 66 22.62 11.24 9.85
C PRO A 66 22.36 9.73 9.99
N GLN A 67 23.42 8.94 9.81
CA GLN A 67 23.33 7.48 9.88
C GLN A 67 22.78 7.00 11.21
N ARG A 68 21.83 6.08 11.15
CA ARG A 68 21.15 5.48 12.31
C ARG A 68 20.57 4.12 11.93
N ARG A 69 20.42 3.23 12.90
CA ARG A 69 19.71 1.96 12.74
C ARG A 69 18.22 2.20 12.88
N ILE A 70 17.43 1.84 11.88
CA ILE A 70 15.98 2.09 11.90
C ILE A 70 15.26 0.76 12.06
N ASN A 71 14.44 0.64 13.10
CA ASN A 71 13.63 -0.54 13.36
C ASN A 71 12.14 -0.17 13.23
N PHE A 72 11.47 -0.65 12.18
CA PHE A 72 10.03 -0.54 12.03
C PHE A 72 9.35 -1.73 12.71
N TYR A 73 8.40 -1.46 13.59
CA TYR A 73 7.52 -2.47 14.18
C TYR A 73 6.14 -2.25 13.61
N ILE A 74 5.63 -3.23 12.86
CA ILE A 74 4.41 -3.07 12.07
C ILE A 74 3.32 -3.95 12.66
N VAL A 75 2.21 -3.34 13.04
CA VAL A 75 0.99 -4.03 13.47
C VAL A 75 -0.11 -3.75 12.46
N GLU A 76 -0.56 -4.82 11.80
CA GLU A 76 -1.69 -4.76 10.86
C GLU A 76 -2.93 -5.44 11.43
N ASN A 77 -4.07 -5.16 10.80
CA ASN A 77 -5.36 -5.73 11.18
C ASN A 77 -5.73 -7.00 10.40
N ASN A 78 -5.00 -7.30 9.33
CA ASN A 78 -5.18 -8.49 8.50
C ASN A 78 -3.85 -8.89 7.85
N LEU A 79 -3.73 -10.15 7.45
CA LEU A 79 -2.50 -10.69 6.87
C LEU A 79 -2.35 -10.37 5.40
N GLU A 80 -3.45 -10.08 4.69
CA GLU A 80 -3.39 -9.61 3.31
C GLU A 80 -2.60 -8.30 3.20
N ALA A 81 -2.73 -7.39 4.17
CA ALA A 81 -1.93 -6.17 4.27
C ALA A 81 -0.44 -6.46 4.53
N VAL A 82 -0.11 -7.42 5.41
CA VAL A 82 1.27 -7.87 5.63
C VAL A 82 1.88 -8.41 4.34
N GLY A 83 1.15 -9.28 3.62
CA GLY A 83 1.58 -9.81 2.33
C GLY A 83 1.80 -8.70 1.29
N ARG A 84 0.93 -7.69 1.24
CA ARG A 84 1.08 -6.55 0.32
C ARG A 84 2.31 -5.71 0.65
N GLN A 85 2.60 -5.49 1.92
CA GLN A 85 3.81 -4.76 2.33
C GLN A 85 5.08 -5.53 1.98
N LEU A 86 5.11 -6.86 2.16
CA LEU A 86 6.22 -7.71 1.65
C LEU A 86 6.39 -7.57 0.13
N LEU A 87 5.28 -7.55 -0.61
CA LEU A 87 5.29 -7.39 -2.07
C LEU A 87 5.88 -6.05 -2.50
N PHE A 88 5.44 -4.95 -1.88
CA PHE A 88 5.94 -3.62 -2.19
C PHE A 88 7.40 -3.44 -1.80
N LEU A 89 7.82 -3.97 -0.66
CA LEU A 89 9.24 -4.00 -0.25
C LEU A 89 10.09 -4.81 -1.24
N SER A 90 9.60 -5.97 -1.68
CA SER A 90 10.32 -6.80 -2.65
C SER A 90 10.49 -6.10 -3.99
N LEU A 91 9.44 -5.42 -4.47
CA LEU A 91 9.47 -4.65 -5.71
C LEU A 91 10.41 -3.44 -5.62
N ALA A 92 10.41 -2.75 -4.49
CA ALA A 92 11.34 -1.67 -4.19
C ALA A 92 12.79 -2.10 -4.32
N LEU A 93 13.10 -3.23 -3.67
CA LEU A 93 14.44 -3.77 -3.46
C LEU A 93 14.93 -4.65 -4.61
N GLU A 94 14.13 -4.87 -5.67
CA GLU A 94 14.58 -5.64 -6.82
C GLU A 94 15.87 -5.04 -7.40
N SER A 95 16.80 -5.86 -7.90
CA SER A 95 18.02 -5.31 -8.49
C SER A 95 17.70 -4.40 -9.70
N PRO A 96 18.36 -3.24 -9.84
CA PRO A 96 18.27 -2.42 -11.06
C PRO A 96 18.64 -3.17 -12.34
N GLU A 97 19.46 -4.22 -12.24
CA GLU A 97 19.83 -5.10 -13.36
C GLU A 97 18.66 -5.96 -13.85
N LYS A 98 17.73 -6.31 -12.95
CA LYS A 98 16.55 -7.13 -13.27
C LYS A 98 15.36 -6.28 -13.67
N MET A 99 15.14 -5.15 -13.00
CA MET A 99 13.97 -4.31 -13.25
C MET A 99 14.31 -2.82 -13.10
N GLY A 100 14.11 -2.08 -14.19
CA GLY A 100 14.33 -0.64 -14.23
C GLY A 100 13.35 0.14 -13.38
N LEU A 101 13.74 1.34 -12.96
CA LEU A 101 12.94 2.20 -12.06
C LEU A 101 11.54 2.49 -12.59
N GLN A 102 11.43 2.70 -13.90
CA GLN A 102 10.16 2.98 -14.55
C GLN A 102 9.23 1.77 -14.45
N GLU A 103 9.72 0.58 -14.77
CA GLU A 103 8.94 -0.65 -14.71
C GLU A 103 8.47 -0.95 -13.27
N LYS A 104 9.37 -0.79 -12.28
CA LYS A 104 9.01 -0.90 -10.86
C LYS A 104 7.88 0.03 -10.46
N SER A 105 7.98 1.31 -10.86
CA SER A 105 6.99 2.32 -10.52
C SER A 105 5.64 2.01 -11.17
N GLU A 106 5.65 1.53 -12.41
CA GLU A 106 4.44 1.12 -13.12
C GLU A 106 3.78 -0.11 -12.47
N MET A 107 4.55 -1.16 -12.18
CA MET A 107 4.04 -2.35 -11.48
C MET A 107 3.54 -2.02 -10.07
N PHE A 108 4.22 -1.12 -9.35
CA PHE A 108 3.81 -0.69 -8.01
C PHE A 108 2.41 -0.09 -8.03
N LEU A 109 2.15 0.82 -8.97
CA LEU A 109 0.84 1.47 -9.10
C LEU A 109 -0.25 0.46 -9.46
N GLU A 110 0.03 -0.46 -10.37
CA GLU A 110 -0.88 -1.56 -10.72
C GLU A 110 -1.25 -2.40 -9.49
N LEU A 111 -0.26 -2.85 -8.73
CA LEU A 111 -0.46 -3.65 -7.52
C LEU A 111 -1.16 -2.85 -6.40
N LEU A 112 -0.84 -1.57 -6.28
CA LEU A 112 -1.43 -0.66 -5.30
C LEU A 112 -2.94 -0.49 -5.53
N GLY A 113 -3.32 -0.10 -6.74
CA GLY A 113 -4.62 0.54 -6.97
C GLY A 113 -5.53 -0.09 -8.02
N ASN A 114 -5.02 -0.98 -8.87
CA ASN A 114 -5.83 -1.52 -9.96
C ASN A 114 -6.49 -2.84 -9.61
N SER A 115 -7.78 -2.96 -9.92
CA SER A 115 -8.54 -4.22 -9.88
C SER A 115 -8.02 -5.23 -10.90
N LEU A 116 -7.59 -4.77 -12.07
CA LEU A 116 -7.03 -5.56 -13.16
C LEU A 116 -5.61 -5.10 -13.46
N ILE A 117 -4.70 -6.04 -13.67
CA ILE A 117 -3.28 -5.81 -13.95
C ILE A 117 -2.87 -6.41 -15.30
N ARG A 118 -1.70 -6.01 -15.79
CA ARG A 118 -1.11 -6.55 -17.03
C ARG A 118 -0.45 -7.90 -16.76
N SER A 119 -0.23 -8.67 -17.83
CA SER A 119 0.44 -9.98 -17.77
C SER A 119 1.82 -9.95 -17.10
N PRO A 120 2.71 -8.97 -17.36
CA PRO A 120 4.01 -8.90 -16.68
C PRO A 120 3.88 -8.73 -15.17
N THR A 121 2.97 -7.86 -14.71
CA THR A 121 2.70 -7.63 -13.28
C THR A 121 2.13 -8.90 -12.62
N ALA A 122 1.26 -9.64 -13.31
CA ALA A 122 0.73 -10.90 -12.82
C ALA A 122 1.79 -12.00 -12.71
N ALA A 123 2.69 -12.10 -13.71
CA ALA A 123 3.82 -13.02 -13.67
C ALA A 123 4.77 -12.72 -12.51
N TYR A 124 5.09 -11.44 -12.30
CA TYR A 124 5.88 -11.00 -11.15
C TYR A 124 5.21 -11.37 -9.81
N LEU A 125 3.90 -11.16 -9.69
CA LEU A 125 3.14 -11.53 -8.50
C LEU A 125 3.22 -13.04 -8.23
N GLN A 126 3.12 -13.89 -9.26
CA GLN A 126 3.24 -15.34 -9.11
C GLN A 126 4.65 -15.74 -8.66
N GLU A 127 5.70 -15.21 -9.30
CA GLU A 127 7.10 -15.44 -8.92
C GLU A 127 7.35 -15.08 -7.44
N LYS A 128 6.90 -13.88 -7.03
CA LYS A 128 7.06 -13.45 -5.63
C LYS A 128 6.21 -14.26 -4.67
N SER A 129 5.04 -14.73 -5.08
CA SER A 129 4.21 -15.60 -4.24
C SER A 129 4.90 -16.92 -3.91
N ASP A 130 5.58 -17.54 -4.88
CA ASP A 130 6.41 -18.74 -4.64
C ASP A 130 7.53 -18.47 -3.63
N LEU A 131 8.21 -17.34 -3.78
CA LEU A 131 9.27 -16.92 -2.86
C LEU A 131 8.72 -16.64 -1.44
N PHE A 132 7.58 -15.97 -1.33
CA PHE A 132 6.98 -15.61 -0.05
C PHE A 132 6.45 -16.82 0.71
N ILE A 133 5.95 -17.85 0.01
CA ILE A 133 5.63 -19.14 0.63
C ILE A 133 6.86 -19.67 1.36
N ARG A 134 8.03 -19.70 0.70
CA ARG A 134 9.27 -20.17 1.33
C ARG A 134 9.67 -19.30 2.52
N TYR A 135 9.54 -17.98 2.41
CA TYR A 135 9.86 -17.07 3.53
C TYR A 135 9.00 -17.32 4.78
N VAL A 136 7.73 -17.69 4.64
CA VAL A 136 6.86 -17.92 5.82
C VAL A 136 6.96 -19.34 6.36
N THR A 137 7.40 -20.31 5.56
CA THR A 137 7.52 -21.71 5.96
C THR A 137 8.92 -22.12 6.41
N ASP A 138 9.95 -21.42 5.97
CA ASP A 138 11.38 -21.73 6.22
C ASP A 138 12.08 -20.50 6.81
N PRO A 139 12.18 -20.39 8.15
CA PRO A 139 12.80 -19.26 8.83
C PRO A 139 14.29 -19.08 8.49
N ASP A 140 15.02 -20.18 8.29
CA ASP A 140 16.46 -20.13 7.98
C ASP A 140 16.67 -19.56 6.57
N PHE A 141 15.87 -20.02 5.60
CA PHE A 141 15.85 -19.45 4.25
C PHE A 141 15.46 -17.97 4.27
N GLN A 142 14.45 -17.60 5.07
CA GLN A 142 14.02 -16.21 5.21
C GLN A 142 15.13 -15.32 5.76
N GLN A 143 15.84 -15.77 6.80
CA GLN A 143 16.92 -14.99 7.41
C GLN A 143 18.09 -14.79 6.44
N CYS A 144 18.45 -15.83 5.67
CA CYS A 144 19.52 -15.76 4.67
C CYS A 144 19.20 -14.83 3.49
N HIS A 145 17.94 -14.83 3.01
CA HIS A 145 17.56 -14.15 1.77
C HIS A 145 16.78 -12.84 1.96
N LEU A 146 16.20 -12.62 3.15
CA LEU A 146 15.40 -11.44 3.49
C LEU A 146 15.69 -10.98 4.93
N GLY A 147 16.97 -10.94 5.33
CA GLY A 147 17.39 -10.64 6.70
C GLY A 147 16.97 -9.26 7.25
N ALA A 148 16.54 -8.34 6.38
CA ALA A 148 15.98 -7.04 6.78
C ALA A 148 14.53 -7.11 7.27
N VAL A 149 13.82 -8.22 7.01
CA VAL A 149 12.44 -8.43 7.46
C VAL A 149 12.43 -9.53 8.52
N ASP A 150 11.71 -9.29 9.61
CA ASP A 150 11.56 -10.22 10.72
C ASP A 150 10.10 -10.64 10.85
N LEU A 151 9.84 -11.93 10.59
CA LEU A 151 8.54 -12.58 10.74
C LEU A 151 8.47 -13.45 12.00
N SER A 152 9.53 -13.47 12.82
CA SER A 152 9.69 -14.36 13.98
C SER A 152 8.57 -14.19 15.01
N ALA A 153 8.07 -12.95 15.16
CA ALA A 153 7.03 -12.63 16.12
C ALA A 153 5.64 -13.14 15.73
N LEU A 154 5.37 -13.36 14.44
CA LEU A 154 4.08 -13.89 13.96
C LEU A 154 3.82 -15.30 14.48
N LYS A 155 2.58 -15.57 14.86
CA LYS A 155 2.15 -16.91 15.34
C LYS A 155 2.18 -17.91 14.19
N PHE A 156 2.36 -19.20 14.49
CA PHE A 156 2.29 -20.28 13.49
C PHE A 156 1.02 -20.21 12.63
N LYS A 157 -0.16 -20.06 13.25
CA LYS A 157 -1.43 -19.89 12.52
C LYS A 157 -1.43 -18.67 11.58
N GLU A 158 -0.75 -17.59 11.94
CA GLU A 158 -0.65 -16.40 11.07
C GLU A 158 0.26 -16.67 9.87
N ARG A 159 1.36 -17.43 10.05
CA ARG A 159 2.22 -17.86 8.95
C ARG A 159 1.52 -18.85 8.02
N ASP A 160 0.75 -19.80 8.55
CA ASP A 160 -0.07 -20.73 7.75
C ASP A 160 -1.10 -19.98 6.89
N GLN A 161 -1.70 -18.91 7.46
CA GLN A 161 -2.62 -18.05 6.74
C GLN A 161 -1.93 -17.22 5.66
N LEU A 162 -0.74 -16.68 5.92
CA LEU A 162 0.07 -16.01 4.90
C LEU A 162 0.42 -16.98 3.75
N GLU A 163 0.83 -18.20 4.08
CA GLU A 163 1.08 -19.24 3.08
C GLU A 163 -0.16 -19.50 2.20
N SER A 164 -1.35 -19.60 2.82
CA SER A 164 -2.61 -19.74 2.10
C SER A 164 -2.93 -18.54 1.18
N ILE A 165 -2.65 -17.32 1.64
CA ILE A 165 -2.79 -16.08 0.84
C ILE A 165 -1.86 -16.14 -0.38
N PHE A 166 -0.59 -16.49 -0.20
CA PHE A 166 0.38 -16.55 -1.29
C PHE A 166 0.09 -17.67 -2.28
N ARG A 167 -0.37 -18.84 -1.81
CA ARG A 167 -0.87 -19.90 -2.71
C ARG A 167 -2.04 -19.43 -3.57
N PHE A 168 -2.93 -18.60 -3.00
CA PHE A 168 -4.03 -18.01 -3.76
C PHE A 168 -3.54 -16.97 -4.78
N TRP A 169 -2.58 -16.11 -4.42
CA TRP A 169 -1.97 -15.16 -5.37
C TRP A 169 -1.26 -15.86 -6.53
N ARG A 170 -0.58 -16.98 -6.24
CA ARG A 170 0.09 -17.82 -7.24
C ARG A 170 -0.87 -18.50 -8.21
N ASN A 171 -2.11 -18.78 -7.81
CA ASN A 171 -3.07 -19.49 -8.66
C ASN A 171 -3.18 -18.76 -10.02
N PRO A 172 -3.02 -19.43 -11.18
CA PRO A 172 -3.12 -18.78 -12.48
C PRO A 172 -4.57 -18.54 -12.92
N ASP A 173 -5.55 -19.23 -12.34
CA ASP A 173 -6.95 -19.13 -12.74
C ASP A 173 -7.52 -17.72 -12.46
N PRO A 174 -7.94 -16.96 -13.49
CA PRO A 174 -8.56 -15.65 -13.28
C PRO A 174 -9.94 -15.77 -12.61
N GLN A 175 -10.66 -16.89 -12.74
CA GLN A 175 -11.98 -17.07 -12.15
C GLN A 175 -11.91 -17.29 -10.63
N ALA A 176 -10.74 -17.62 -10.09
CA ALA A 176 -10.52 -17.68 -8.64
C ALA A 176 -10.78 -16.32 -7.94
N PHE A 177 -10.76 -15.21 -8.68
CA PHE A 177 -11.07 -13.88 -8.18
C PHE A 177 -11.72 -13.00 -9.24
N PRO A 178 -13.05 -13.08 -9.44
CA PRO A 178 -13.76 -12.32 -10.47
C PRO A 178 -13.98 -10.86 -10.03
N ILE A 179 -12.87 -10.12 -9.87
CA ILE A 179 -12.81 -8.79 -9.25
C ILE A 179 -13.69 -7.76 -9.96
N ALA A 180 -13.81 -7.79 -11.29
CA ALA A 180 -14.67 -6.86 -12.02
C ALA A 180 -16.14 -6.97 -11.57
N ARG A 181 -16.63 -8.20 -11.39
CA ARG A 181 -17.98 -8.47 -10.86
C ARG A 181 -18.08 -8.07 -9.39
N LEU A 182 -17.08 -8.40 -8.58
CA LEU A 182 -17.07 -8.05 -7.15
C LEU A 182 -17.05 -6.54 -6.93
N TRP A 183 -16.31 -5.80 -7.75
CA TRP A 183 -16.27 -4.34 -7.76
C TRP A 183 -17.65 -3.75 -8.07
N ASP A 184 -18.28 -4.20 -9.16
CA ASP A 184 -19.62 -3.74 -9.52
C ASP A 184 -20.65 -4.00 -8.42
N LEU A 185 -20.64 -5.21 -7.83
CA LEU A 185 -21.49 -5.56 -6.69
C LEU A 185 -21.25 -4.62 -5.51
N ARG A 186 -19.99 -4.32 -5.20
CA ARG A 186 -19.62 -3.40 -4.11
C ARG A 186 -20.11 -1.98 -4.37
N VAL A 187 -20.01 -1.49 -5.60
CA VAL A 187 -20.52 -0.17 -6.02
C VAL A 187 -22.04 -0.12 -5.95
N ARG A 188 -22.74 -1.15 -6.42
CA ARG A 188 -24.22 -1.29 -6.30
C ARG A 188 -24.66 -1.27 -4.85
N GLN A 189 -24.01 -2.05 -3.99
CA GLN A 189 -24.31 -2.08 -2.55
C GLN A 189 -24.13 -0.73 -1.88
N TYR A 190 -23.09 0.02 -2.24
CA TYR A 190 -22.82 1.34 -1.66
C TYR A 190 -23.77 2.42 -2.18
N LEU A 191 -24.06 2.43 -3.47
CA LEU A 191 -24.89 3.49 -4.08
C LEU A 191 -26.39 3.22 -3.94
N GLY A 192 -26.81 1.96 -3.84
CA GLY A 192 -28.21 1.57 -3.77
C GLY A 192 -29.01 2.14 -4.95
N THR A 193 -30.09 2.85 -4.64
CA THR A 193 -30.94 3.54 -5.63
C THR A 193 -30.21 4.58 -6.46
N ARG A 194 -29.05 5.08 -6.02
CA ARG A 194 -28.24 6.08 -6.74
C ARG A 194 -27.30 5.46 -7.77
N TYR A 195 -27.28 4.14 -7.94
CA TYR A 195 -26.36 3.46 -8.85
C TYR A 195 -26.52 3.90 -10.31
N ASP A 196 -27.75 4.18 -10.75
CA ASP A 196 -28.01 4.66 -12.11
C ASP A 196 -27.53 6.12 -12.30
N ALA A 197 -27.49 6.90 -11.22
CA ALA A 197 -26.94 8.25 -11.17
C ALA A 197 -25.45 8.30 -10.74
N ARG A 198 -24.72 7.17 -10.77
CA ARG A 198 -23.36 7.06 -10.19
C ARG A 198 -22.35 8.05 -10.74
N ARG A 199 -22.49 8.50 -11.99
CA ARG A 199 -21.59 9.51 -12.58
C ARG A 199 -21.71 10.86 -11.87
N GLY A 200 -22.93 11.31 -11.58
CA GLY A 200 -23.15 12.53 -10.80
C GLY A 200 -22.69 12.39 -9.35
N VAL A 201 -22.89 11.22 -8.74
CA VAL A 201 -22.36 10.93 -7.38
C VAL A 201 -20.83 10.96 -7.37
N CYS A 202 -20.19 10.40 -8.40
CA CYS A 202 -18.74 10.38 -8.54
C CYS A 202 -18.16 11.80 -8.65
N ASP A 203 -18.75 12.64 -9.51
CA ASP A 203 -18.33 14.03 -9.68
C ASP A 203 -18.47 14.82 -8.37
N TRP A 204 -19.62 14.70 -7.72
CA TRP A 204 -19.86 15.32 -6.41
C TRP A 204 -18.88 14.82 -5.33
N ASP A 205 -18.65 13.51 -5.26
CA ASP A 205 -17.71 12.91 -4.30
C ASP A 205 -16.28 13.44 -4.52
N LEU A 206 -15.84 13.55 -5.78
CA LEU A 206 -14.53 14.11 -6.10
C LEU A 206 -14.40 15.56 -5.64
N THR A 207 -15.36 16.42 -6.00
CA THR A 207 -15.26 17.84 -5.68
C THR A 207 -15.38 18.06 -4.17
N MET A 208 -16.46 17.56 -3.56
CA MET A 208 -16.83 17.92 -2.19
C MET A 208 -16.04 17.15 -1.13
N LYS A 209 -15.61 15.92 -1.42
CA LYS A 209 -14.92 15.09 -0.42
C LYS A 209 -13.41 15.00 -0.62
N LEU A 210 -12.90 15.25 -1.83
CA LEU A 210 -11.47 15.19 -2.11
C LEU A 210 -10.89 16.57 -2.42
N HIS A 211 -11.40 17.28 -3.44
CA HIS A 211 -10.82 18.56 -3.87
C HIS A 211 -10.96 19.67 -2.82
N GLU A 212 -12.11 19.79 -2.17
CA GLU A 212 -12.31 20.74 -1.05
C GLU A 212 -11.41 20.45 0.15
N ARG A 213 -10.91 19.20 0.26
CA ARG A 213 -9.97 18.76 1.30
C ARG A 213 -8.50 18.80 0.86
N GLY A 214 -8.20 19.46 -0.25
CA GLY A 214 -6.84 19.70 -0.72
C GLY A 214 -6.34 18.73 -1.80
N ALA A 215 -7.09 17.67 -2.15
CA ALA A 215 -6.68 16.69 -3.14
C ALA A 215 -6.97 17.13 -4.60
N ARG A 216 -6.78 18.41 -4.92
CA ARG A 216 -7.09 19.03 -6.24
C ARG A 216 -6.25 18.47 -7.40
N ALA A 217 -5.15 17.78 -7.09
CA ALA A 217 -4.33 17.11 -8.08
C ALA A 217 -5.03 15.91 -8.73
N ILE A 218 -6.03 15.29 -8.07
CA ILE A 218 -6.72 14.11 -8.58
C ILE A 218 -7.57 14.49 -9.80
N ASN A 219 -7.27 13.87 -10.94
CA ASN A 219 -7.96 14.12 -12.20
C ASN A 219 -9.36 13.46 -12.22
N GLY A 220 -10.37 14.21 -12.65
CA GLY A 220 -11.75 13.71 -12.69
C GLY A 220 -11.97 12.52 -13.63
N ARG A 221 -11.23 12.45 -14.74
CA ARG A 221 -11.32 11.32 -15.69
C ARG A 221 -10.74 10.04 -15.07
N GLU A 222 -9.58 10.14 -14.43
CA GLU A 222 -8.93 9.02 -13.74
C GLU A 222 -9.81 8.52 -12.58
N PHE A 223 -10.32 9.45 -11.76
CA PHE A 223 -11.19 9.13 -10.64
C PHE A 223 -12.51 8.49 -11.09
N SER A 224 -13.18 9.06 -12.09
CA SER A 224 -14.43 8.49 -12.62
C SER A 224 -14.21 7.11 -13.21
N ARG A 225 -13.12 6.90 -13.95
CA ARG A 225 -12.78 5.59 -14.49
C ARG A 225 -12.55 4.57 -13.38
N TRP A 226 -11.80 4.94 -12.35
CA TRP A 226 -11.55 4.08 -11.21
C TRP A 226 -12.85 3.71 -10.48
N ARG A 227 -13.75 4.68 -10.26
CA ARG A 227 -15.05 4.42 -9.64
C ARG A 227 -15.86 3.40 -10.44
N ASP A 228 -15.84 3.50 -11.77
CA ASP A 228 -16.58 2.59 -12.66
C ASP A 228 -15.92 1.20 -12.82
N THR A 229 -14.59 1.10 -12.83
CA THR A 229 -13.87 -0.13 -13.26
C THR A 229 -12.97 -0.76 -12.19
N GLY A 230 -12.61 0.00 -11.15
CA GLY A 230 -11.57 -0.35 -10.19
C GLY A 230 -10.14 -0.22 -10.72
N VAL A 231 -9.94 0.25 -11.95
CA VAL A 231 -8.60 0.52 -12.51
C VAL A 231 -8.26 1.99 -12.30
N ALA A 232 -7.33 2.26 -11.38
CA ALA A 232 -6.93 3.61 -10.99
C ALA A 232 -5.87 4.23 -11.90
N PHE A 233 -4.94 3.40 -12.38
CA PHE A 233 -3.76 3.83 -13.11
C PHE A 233 -3.67 3.10 -14.44
N GLU A 234 -3.85 3.84 -15.53
CA GLU A 234 -3.56 3.34 -16.87
C GLU A 234 -2.21 3.84 -17.34
N LEU A 235 -1.33 2.89 -17.59
CA LEU A 235 0.06 3.12 -17.92
C LEU A 235 0.24 2.61 -19.35
N ARG A 236 0.37 3.55 -20.30
CA ARG A 236 0.53 3.26 -21.73
C ARG A 236 -0.70 2.54 -22.33
N GLU A 237 -0.58 2.05 -23.55
CA GLU A 237 -1.59 1.21 -24.23
C GLU A 237 -1.54 -0.25 -23.72
N GLY A 238 -1.72 -0.44 -22.41
CA GLY A 238 -1.68 -1.75 -21.76
C GLY A 238 -3.06 -2.42 -21.66
N VAL A 239 -3.12 -3.73 -21.90
CA VAL A 239 -4.35 -4.51 -21.73
C VAL A 239 -4.47 -5.02 -20.29
N TYR A 240 -5.36 -4.40 -19.51
CA TYR A 240 -5.67 -4.78 -18.13
C TYR A 240 -6.78 -5.82 -18.10
N HIS A 241 -6.43 -7.09 -17.92
CA HIS A 241 -7.39 -8.21 -18.01
C HIS A 241 -7.20 -9.29 -16.94
N ILE A 242 -6.09 -9.27 -16.18
CA ILE A 242 -5.82 -10.27 -15.15
C ILE A 242 -6.22 -9.72 -13.78
N PRO A 243 -6.98 -10.46 -12.95
CA PRO A 243 -7.34 -10.00 -11.61
C PRO A 243 -6.15 -9.72 -10.71
N ASN A 244 -6.14 -8.55 -10.08
CA ASN A 244 -5.21 -8.25 -9.00
C ASN A 244 -5.64 -8.97 -7.71
N LYS A 245 -5.13 -10.18 -7.51
CA LYS A 245 -5.46 -11.02 -6.33
C LYS A 245 -4.98 -10.44 -5.01
N THR A 246 -4.09 -9.45 -5.04
CA THR A 246 -3.62 -8.75 -3.83
C THR A 246 -4.70 -7.84 -3.22
N LEU A 247 -5.81 -7.58 -3.91
CA LEU A 247 -6.96 -6.83 -3.39
C LEU A 247 -8.08 -7.73 -2.86
N ALA A 248 -7.86 -9.06 -2.83
CA ALA A 248 -8.81 -9.99 -2.24
C ALA A 248 -8.66 -10.01 -0.72
N SER A 249 -9.78 -10.09 0.00
CA SER A 249 -9.79 -10.35 1.45
C SER A 249 -10.86 -11.37 1.83
N GLY A 250 -10.55 -12.15 2.87
CA GLY A 250 -11.50 -13.11 3.46
C GLY A 250 -12.49 -12.43 4.41
N ARG A 251 -13.75 -12.85 4.37
CA ARG A 251 -14.77 -12.47 5.36
C ARG A 251 -15.71 -13.64 5.64
N LEU A 252 -16.15 -13.79 6.89
CA LEU A 252 -17.27 -14.65 7.23
C LEU A 252 -18.58 -13.92 6.92
N LEU A 253 -19.36 -14.45 5.98
CA LEU A 253 -20.68 -13.96 5.62
C LEU A 253 -21.75 -14.81 6.31
N ARG A 254 -22.86 -14.19 6.72
CA ARG A 254 -23.97 -14.88 7.36
C ARG A 254 -25.05 -15.18 6.33
N HIS A 255 -25.22 -16.46 6.02
CA HIS A 255 -26.29 -16.99 5.16
C HIS A 255 -26.95 -18.17 5.89
N GLY A 256 -27.68 -17.87 6.97
CA GLY A 256 -28.05 -18.85 7.99
C GLY A 256 -26.86 -19.17 8.89
N GLU A 257 -25.86 -19.85 8.33
CA GLU A 257 -24.56 -20.14 8.97
C GLU A 257 -23.45 -19.15 8.53
N LEU A 258 -22.32 -19.16 9.24
CA LEU A 258 -21.15 -18.37 8.89
C LEU A 258 -20.33 -19.10 7.82
N VAL A 259 -20.34 -18.55 6.60
CA VAL A 259 -19.62 -19.11 5.45
C VAL A 259 -18.40 -18.23 5.14
N PRO A 260 -17.18 -18.79 5.05
CA PRO A 260 -16.02 -18.04 4.59
C PRO A 260 -16.16 -17.70 3.11
N ALA A 261 -16.10 -16.41 2.80
CA ALA A 261 -16.13 -15.88 1.45
C ALA A 261 -14.89 -15.03 1.19
N ARG A 262 -14.30 -15.20 0.01
CA ARG A 262 -13.24 -14.31 -0.49
C ARG A 262 -13.85 -13.31 -1.46
N GLY A 263 -13.56 -12.03 -1.26
CA GLY A 263 -14.14 -10.96 -2.06
C GLY A 263 -13.32 -9.68 -2.02
N TYR A 264 -13.88 -8.63 -2.62
CA TYR A 264 -13.36 -7.27 -2.50
C TYR A 264 -14.22 -6.48 -1.53
N TRP A 265 -13.65 -6.17 -0.37
CA TRP A 265 -14.30 -5.41 0.71
C TRP A 265 -13.61 -4.07 0.95
N GLY A 266 -12.93 -3.56 -0.07
CA GLY A 266 -12.10 -2.37 -0.02
C GLY A 266 -12.84 -1.07 -0.28
N ASP A 267 -12.03 -0.03 -0.37
CA ASP A 267 -12.44 1.35 -0.62
C ASP A 267 -12.88 1.54 -2.07
N ILE A 268 -14.04 2.17 -2.21
CA ILE A 268 -14.55 2.66 -3.50
C ILE A 268 -14.86 4.16 -3.43
N GLY A 269 -14.56 4.85 -2.33
CA GLY A 269 -14.83 6.27 -2.13
C GLY A 269 -13.65 7.17 -2.48
N THR A 270 -12.48 6.93 -1.89
CA THR A 270 -11.33 7.85 -1.98
C THR A 270 -10.32 7.48 -3.06
N GLY A 271 -10.05 6.19 -3.22
CA GLY A 271 -9.09 5.64 -4.15
C GLY A 271 -7.63 5.76 -3.70
N PRO A 272 -6.73 5.10 -4.44
CA PRO A 272 -5.31 4.96 -4.09
C PRO A 272 -4.47 6.22 -4.34
N TYR A 273 -5.09 7.39 -4.48
CA TYR A 273 -4.43 8.62 -4.93
C TYR A 273 -3.78 9.41 -3.81
N LEU A 274 -4.31 9.31 -2.58
CA LEU A 274 -3.86 10.11 -1.44
C LEU A 274 -2.42 9.79 -0.98
N PRO A 275 -2.00 8.52 -0.89
CA PRO A 275 -0.67 8.15 -0.40
C PRO A 275 0.51 8.85 -1.10
N PHE A 276 0.44 9.01 -2.41
CA PHE A 276 1.58 9.47 -3.20
C PHE A 276 1.23 10.58 -4.22
N GLY A 277 -0.04 10.95 -4.36
CA GLY A 277 -0.54 11.73 -5.50
C GLY A 277 -0.91 13.18 -5.21
N ILE A 278 -0.98 13.57 -3.94
CA ILE A 278 -1.44 14.91 -3.54
C ILE A 278 -0.33 15.81 -2.97
N GLU A 279 0.84 15.24 -2.70
CA GLU A 279 2.05 15.97 -2.30
C GLU A 279 3.18 15.67 -3.27
N SER A 280 4.10 16.62 -3.44
CA SER A 280 5.29 16.42 -4.27
C SER A 280 6.41 17.40 -3.95
N GLU A 281 7.65 16.89 -3.98
CA GLU A 281 8.87 17.71 -3.83
C GLU A 281 9.10 18.65 -5.01
N GLU A 282 8.50 18.35 -6.16
CA GLU A 282 8.44 19.27 -7.29
C GLU A 282 7.03 19.89 -7.38
N PRO A 283 6.76 21.10 -6.85
CA PRO A 283 5.43 21.68 -6.85
C PRO A 283 4.84 21.90 -8.26
N SER A 284 5.70 21.95 -9.28
CA SER A 284 5.33 22.23 -10.66
C SER A 284 4.28 21.26 -11.23
N LEU A 285 4.24 20.00 -10.80
CA LEU A 285 3.27 19.02 -11.30
C LEU A 285 2.03 18.86 -10.41
N LEU A 286 1.88 19.66 -9.36
CA LEU A 286 0.60 19.83 -8.63
C LEU A 286 -0.19 21.03 -9.20
N LYS A 287 0.42 21.79 -10.12
CA LYS A 287 -0.25 22.94 -10.74
C LYS A 287 -1.46 22.47 -11.52
N THR A 288 -2.54 23.24 -11.40
CA THR A 288 -3.76 23.10 -12.19
C THR A 288 -3.94 24.34 -13.07
N VAL A 289 -4.51 24.15 -14.26
CA VAL A 289 -4.96 25.22 -15.17
C VAL A 289 -6.46 25.01 -15.35
N ASN A 290 -7.26 26.03 -14.99
CA ASN A 290 -8.73 25.96 -15.03
C ASN A 290 -9.31 24.75 -14.28
N GLY A 291 -8.72 24.40 -13.12
CA GLY A 291 -9.17 23.25 -12.32
C GLY A 291 -8.73 21.87 -12.85
N ILE A 292 -7.98 21.83 -13.95
CA ILE A 292 -7.46 20.60 -14.54
C ILE A 292 -5.94 20.51 -14.27
N PRO A 293 -5.38 19.38 -13.81
CA PRO A 293 -3.94 19.23 -13.61
C PRO A 293 -3.15 19.63 -14.87
N ALA A 294 -2.24 20.61 -14.77
CA ALA A 294 -1.61 21.27 -15.93
C ALA A 294 -0.80 20.32 -16.82
N LYS A 295 -0.26 19.25 -16.23
CA LYS A 295 0.40 18.16 -16.96
C LYS A 295 -0.63 17.03 -17.14
N VAL A 296 -1.60 17.24 -18.04
CA VAL A 296 -2.57 16.22 -18.50
C VAL A 296 -1.91 15.35 -19.58
N GLY A 297 -2.14 14.04 -19.54
CA GLY A 297 -1.77 13.13 -20.65
C GLY A 297 -0.60 12.21 -20.36
N VAL A 298 -0.01 12.38 -19.18
CA VAL A 298 0.78 11.34 -18.53
C VAL A 298 0.17 11.23 -17.14
N PRO A 299 -0.15 10.04 -16.61
CA PRO A 299 -0.62 9.92 -15.23
C PRO A 299 0.26 10.78 -14.34
N LEU A 300 -0.25 11.31 -13.22
CA LEU A 300 0.55 12.05 -12.21
C LEU A 300 1.95 11.43 -11.93
N TRP A 301 2.10 10.16 -12.26
CA TRP A 301 3.21 9.22 -12.16
C TRP A 301 4.18 9.09 -13.35
N GLY A 302 3.83 9.48 -14.57
CA GLY A 302 4.68 9.21 -15.75
C GLY A 302 5.46 10.41 -16.31
N ALA A 303 5.22 11.63 -15.80
CA ALA A 303 5.86 12.85 -16.30
C ALA A 303 7.32 12.97 -15.82
N GLY A 304 8.25 12.49 -16.66
CA GLY A 304 9.67 12.81 -16.62
C GLY A 304 10.50 12.27 -15.43
N PRO A 305 11.84 12.35 -15.51
CA PRO A 305 12.77 11.81 -14.51
C PRO A 305 12.55 12.32 -13.08
N SER A 306 11.91 13.49 -12.93
CA SER A 306 11.78 14.21 -11.67
C SER A 306 10.59 13.76 -10.79
N ARG A 307 9.44 13.33 -11.36
CA ARG A 307 8.37 12.65 -10.59
C ARG A 307 8.40 11.15 -10.58
N ARG A 308 9.13 10.54 -11.51
CA ARG A 308 9.57 9.13 -11.43
C ARG A 308 10.46 8.89 -10.20
N GLY A 309 11.15 9.93 -9.72
CA GLY A 309 12.05 9.87 -8.56
C GLY A 309 11.39 10.01 -7.19
N MET A 310 10.06 10.23 -7.12
CA MET A 310 9.36 10.41 -5.83
C MET A 310 8.97 9.10 -5.16
N ILE A 311 8.56 8.09 -5.93
CA ILE A 311 8.20 6.80 -5.34
C ILE A 311 9.46 5.98 -5.10
N TRP A 312 10.48 6.09 -5.94
CA TRP A 312 11.69 5.30 -5.80
C TRP A 312 12.85 6.04 -6.46
N ARG A 313 13.96 6.23 -5.77
CA ARG A 313 15.26 6.04 -6.42
C ARG A 313 15.70 4.66 -5.94
N GLY A 314 15.40 3.61 -6.72
CA GLY A 314 15.72 2.23 -6.35
C GLY A 314 17.21 2.03 -6.02
N GLU A 315 18.09 2.79 -6.69
CA GLU A 315 19.52 2.86 -6.35
C GLU A 315 19.78 3.39 -4.93
N ARG A 316 18.93 4.31 -4.42
CA ARG A 316 19.08 4.91 -3.08
C ARG A 316 18.47 4.09 -1.95
N ILE A 317 17.46 3.27 -2.23
CA ILE A 317 16.94 2.31 -1.25
C ILE A 317 17.89 1.11 -1.10
N ALA A 318 18.43 0.64 -2.22
CA ALA A 318 19.53 -0.34 -2.19
C ALA A 318 20.80 0.24 -1.53
N ALA A 319 21.01 1.56 -1.60
CA ALA A 319 22.09 2.27 -0.94
C ALA A 319 21.70 2.91 0.42
N CYS A 320 20.62 2.47 1.08
CA CYS A 320 20.28 2.95 2.43
C CYS A 320 21.49 2.71 3.38
N PRO A 321 22.09 3.73 4.00
CA PRO A 321 23.45 3.58 4.55
C PRO A 321 23.50 3.10 6.02
N GLY A 322 22.40 2.51 6.52
CA GLY A 322 22.32 1.90 7.85
C GLY A 322 21.36 0.69 7.85
N PRO A 323 21.47 -0.25 8.82
CA PRO A 323 20.61 -1.43 8.85
C PRO A 323 19.16 -1.03 9.16
N VAL A 324 18.29 -1.11 8.16
CA VAL A 324 16.84 -1.02 8.33
C VAL A 324 16.31 -2.42 8.66
N LEU A 325 15.57 -2.56 9.75
CA LEU A 325 14.89 -3.79 10.14
C LEU A 325 13.38 -3.56 10.20
N ILE A 326 12.61 -4.51 9.67
CA ILE A 326 11.15 -4.46 9.60
C ILE A 326 10.57 -5.66 10.32
N HIS A 327 10.03 -5.43 11.51
CA HIS A 327 9.44 -6.45 12.37
C HIS A 327 7.91 -6.48 12.19
N PHE A 328 7.38 -7.54 11.60
CA PHE A 328 5.94 -7.76 11.57
C PHE A 328 5.48 -8.41 12.87
N LEU A 329 4.62 -7.70 13.60
CA LEU A 329 4.10 -8.16 14.88
C LEU A 329 2.74 -8.87 14.72
N PRO A 330 2.35 -9.75 15.66
CA PRO A 330 1.07 -10.46 15.59
C PRO A 330 -0.14 -9.53 15.45
N LEU A 331 -1.17 -10.01 14.77
CA LEU A 331 -2.41 -9.27 14.62
C LEU A 331 -3.02 -8.93 16.00
N GLY A 332 -3.51 -7.70 16.12
CA GLY A 332 -4.19 -7.22 17.34
C GLY A 332 -3.32 -7.16 18.59
N CYS A 333 -1.99 -7.21 18.46
CA CYS A 333 -1.09 -7.16 19.61
C CYS A 333 -0.98 -5.78 20.27
N THR A 334 -1.45 -4.70 19.62
CA THR A 334 -1.26 -3.30 20.04
C THR A 334 -1.56 -3.06 21.51
N ALA A 335 -2.72 -3.53 21.99
CA ALA A 335 -3.15 -3.34 23.39
C ALA A 335 -2.25 -4.05 24.43
N ARG A 336 -1.51 -5.08 24.00
CA ARG A 336 -0.62 -5.87 24.86
C ARG A 336 0.84 -5.46 24.75
N LEU A 337 1.21 -4.60 23.79
CA LEU A 337 2.61 -4.18 23.61
C LEU A 337 3.19 -3.53 24.87
N PRO A 338 2.50 -2.59 25.57
CA PRO A 338 3.06 -1.96 26.77
C PRO A 338 3.29 -2.93 27.93
N CYS A 339 2.54 -4.05 27.97
CA CYS A 339 2.63 -5.06 29.03
C CYS A 339 3.78 -6.06 28.82
N LYS A 340 4.43 -6.04 27.66
CA LYS A 340 5.56 -6.94 27.36
C LYS A 340 6.86 -6.20 27.61
N ASN A 341 7.69 -6.73 28.52
CA ASN A 341 8.99 -6.15 28.89
C ASN A 341 9.84 -5.75 27.66
N GLN A 342 9.85 -6.59 26.61
CA GLN A 342 10.62 -6.33 25.39
C GLN A 342 10.18 -5.11 24.56
N TYR A 343 8.98 -4.56 24.80
CA TYR A 343 8.46 -3.37 24.10
C TYR A 343 8.20 -2.19 25.05
N HIS A 344 8.41 -2.36 26.35
CA HIS A 344 8.21 -1.31 27.33
C HIS A 344 9.18 -0.13 27.04
N GLN A 345 8.62 1.07 26.82
CA GLN A 345 9.37 2.29 26.46
C GLN A 345 10.31 2.12 25.24
N ARG A 346 10.05 1.16 24.36
CA ARG A 346 10.94 0.84 23.24
C ARG A 346 10.84 1.81 22.06
N PHE A 347 9.68 2.43 21.85
CA PHE A 347 9.38 3.19 20.64
C PHE A 347 9.64 4.67 20.85
N HIS A 348 10.42 5.28 19.96
CA HIS A 348 10.64 6.73 19.93
C HIS A 348 9.50 7.45 19.19
N LEU A 349 8.89 6.77 18.22
CA LEU A 349 7.78 7.29 17.43
C LEU A 349 6.66 6.26 17.35
N LEU A 350 5.43 6.73 17.56
CA LEU A 350 4.20 5.95 17.37
C LEU A 350 3.39 6.59 16.25
N PHE A 351 3.10 5.84 15.20
CA PHE A 351 2.24 6.28 14.11
C PHE A 351 0.99 5.39 14.05
N PHE A 352 -0.17 6.01 14.19
CA PHE A 352 -1.46 5.36 14.03
C PHE A 352 -2.11 5.87 12.75
N SER A 353 -2.31 4.98 11.79
CA SER A 353 -3.12 5.31 10.61
C SER A 353 -4.58 5.43 11.06
N CYS A 354 -5.14 6.64 10.97
CA CYS A 354 -6.54 6.88 11.31
C CYS A 354 -7.45 6.09 10.35
N ARG A 355 -8.44 5.41 10.92
CA ARG A 355 -9.63 4.91 10.22
C ARG A 355 -10.84 5.70 10.67
#